data_AF-A0A2E2SSS7-F1
#
_entry.id   AF-A0A2E2SSS7-F1
#
_cell.length_a   1.000
_cell.length_b   1.000
_cell.length_c   1.000
_cell.angle_alpha   90.00
_cell.angle_beta   90.00
_cell.angle_gamma   90.00
#
_symmetry.space_group_name_H-M   'P 1'
#
loop_
_entity.id
_entity.type
_entity.pdbx_description
1 polymer ?
#
loop_
_entity_poly.entity_id
_entity_poly.type
_entity_poly.pdbx_seq_one_letter_code
_entity_poly.pdbx_strand_id
1 'polypeptide(L)'
;MEKFSGFTNKNIEADTVDGLEVQVEANLESNDSLLLFERLSNPNIQEQIFNVWMAGYRARAESGEPVTRVRYDENGKMELYEEPFVMPTEDEVRADINSQIEFAKTSTQITFDSAQPHAGSVGIFWKMPDGTDPTTKQKSIMLAHEKGHLVRQFPEDQEGGYYRKVFAKAFDVTQANYTNEDIETEIALLRQAQETETEETEEDRYSYDNVLQNMQEYLERPEELVERMGQLKNYFGFTEDEEFTQEH
;
A
#
# COMPACT_ATOMS: atom_id res chain seq x y z
N MET A 1 -41.38 -23.76 14.90
CA MET A 1 -41.28 -23.18 16.26
C MET A 1 -40.35 -24.07 17.07
N GLU A 2 -39.05 -23.83 16.98
CA GLU A 2 -38.06 -24.42 17.88
C GLU A 2 -37.31 -23.26 18.55
N LYS A 3 -37.21 -23.36 19.87
CA LYS A 3 -36.70 -22.33 20.77
C LYS A 3 -35.18 -22.41 20.80
N PHE A 4 -34.51 -21.36 20.33
CA PHE A 4 -33.13 -21.08 20.71
C PHE A 4 -33.13 -20.31 22.04
N SER A 5 -32.80 -21.02 23.12
CA SER A 5 -32.52 -20.44 24.43
C SER A 5 -31.12 -20.88 24.85
N GLY A 6 -30.18 -19.92 24.97
CA GLY A 6 -28.83 -20.24 25.42
C GLY A 6 -27.81 -19.12 25.29
N PHE A 7 -28.20 -17.86 25.46
CA PHE A 7 -27.25 -16.80 25.83
C PHE A 7 -27.25 -16.69 27.36
N THR A 8 -26.14 -17.03 27.99
CA THR A 8 -25.82 -16.55 29.34
C THR A 8 -24.45 -15.91 29.28
N ASN A 9 -24.46 -14.58 29.13
CA ASN A 9 -23.32 -13.71 29.42
C ASN A 9 -22.90 -13.95 30.87
N LYS A 10 -21.72 -14.54 31.07
CA LYS A 10 -21.00 -14.38 32.32
C LYS A 10 -20.41 -12.98 32.31
N ASN A 11 -20.90 -12.15 33.22
CA ASN A 11 -20.29 -10.90 33.62
C ASN A 11 -18.81 -11.17 33.95
N ILE A 12 -17.92 -10.71 33.08
CA ILE A 12 -16.55 -10.42 33.44
C ILE A 12 -16.58 -8.95 33.81
N GLU A 13 -16.48 -8.67 35.12
CA GLU A 13 -16.12 -7.35 35.61
C GLU A 13 -14.71 -7.07 35.08
N ALA A 14 -14.64 -6.28 34.00
CA ALA A 14 -13.39 -5.76 33.49
C ALA A 14 -13.00 -4.58 34.37
N ASP A 15 -12.04 -4.79 35.26
CA ASP A 15 -11.11 -3.73 35.63
C ASP A 15 -10.45 -3.28 34.33
N THR A 16 -10.87 -2.12 33.83
CA THR A 16 -10.37 -1.49 32.61
C THR A 16 -8.91 -1.13 32.81
N VAL A 17 -8.03 -2.02 32.34
CA VAL A 17 -6.64 -1.72 32.05
C VAL A 17 -6.64 -1.11 30.64
N ASP A 18 -6.31 0.18 30.55
CA ASP A 18 -6.27 1.05 29.34
C ASP A 18 -5.40 0.52 28.14
N GLY A 19 -4.98 -0.74 28.14
CA GLY A 19 -4.29 -1.39 27.02
C GLY A 19 -4.96 -2.68 26.52
N LEU A 20 -5.95 -3.22 27.22
CA LEU A 20 -6.62 -4.47 26.82
C LEU A 20 -7.74 -4.24 25.79
N GLU A 21 -8.40 -3.08 25.81
CA GLU A 21 -9.41 -2.72 24.80
C GLU A 21 -8.79 -2.54 23.41
N VAL A 22 -7.64 -1.85 23.31
CA VAL A 22 -6.96 -1.60 22.03
C VAL A 22 -6.40 -2.88 21.40
N GLN A 23 -5.87 -3.82 22.20
CA GLN A 23 -5.45 -5.13 21.69
C GLN A 23 -6.62 -5.99 21.20
N VAL A 24 -7.81 -5.82 21.78
CA VAL A 24 -9.03 -6.50 21.35
C VAL A 24 -9.61 -5.83 20.09
N GLU A 25 -9.47 -4.51 19.93
CA GLU A 25 -9.83 -3.75 18.72
C GLU A 25 -8.88 -3.99 17.54
N ALA A 26 -7.57 -4.11 17.78
CA ALA A 26 -6.59 -4.47 16.77
C ALA A 26 -6.77 -5.91 16.24
N ASN A 27 -7.49 -6.77 16.98
CA ASN A 27 -7.78 -8.16 16.65
C ASN A 27 -9.28 -8.43 16.39
N LEU A 28 -10.10 -7.38 16.30
CA LEU A 28 -11.54 -7.50 16.11
C LEU A 28 -11.80 -8.11 14.73
N GLU A 29 -12.58 -9.19 14.66
CA GLU A 29 -12.93 -9.91 13.42
C GLU A 29 -13.78 -9.08 12.43
N SER A 30 -13.79 -7.76 12.58
CA SER A 30 -14.50 -6.79 11.76
C SER A 30 -13.65 -6.30 10.58
N ASN A 31 -14.36 -5.78 9.58
CA ASN A 31 -13.84 -5.29 8.31
C ASN A 31 -12.59 -4.38 8.46
N ASP A 32 -11.43 -4.86 8.02
CA ASP A 32 -10.12 -4.18 8.07
C ASP A 32 -10.13 -2.83 7.35
N SER A 33 -10.98 -2.65 6.34
CA SER A 33 -11.12 -1.36 5.68
C SER A 33 -11.77 -0.32 6.61
N LEU A 34 -12.69 -0.73 7.49
CA LEU A 34 -13.28 0.18 8.48
C LEU A 34 -12.22 0.61 9.50
N LEU A 35 -11.43 -0.34 10.01
CA LEU A 35 -10.33 -0.05 10.94
C LEU A 35 -9.31 0.89 10.31
N LEU A 36 -8.97 0.71 9.02
CA LEU A 36 -8.12 1.64 8.28
C LEU A 36 -8.68 3.07 8.32
N PHE A 37 -9.96 3.26 8.00
CA PHE A 37 -10.56 4.61 7.94
C PHE A 37 -10.79 5.22 9.32
N GLU A 38 -11.04 4.41 10.34
CA GLU A 38 -11.09 4.86 11.72
C GLU A 38 -9.74 5.45 12.14
N ARG A 39 -8.64 4.76 11.87
CA ARG A 39 -7.29 5.27 12.15
C ARG A 39 -6.94 6.49 11.32
N LEU A 40 -7.33 6.53 10.05
CA LEU A 40 -7.14 7.70 9.20
C LEU A 40 -7.97 8.91 9.64
N SER A 41 -8.93 8.74 10.55
CA SER A 41 -9.65 9.85 11.18
C SER A 41 -8.92 10.44 12.39
N ASN A 42 -7.88 9.77 12.90
CA ASN A 42 -7.06 10.29 13.98
C ASN A 42 -6.24 11.51 13.49
N PRO A 43 -6.34 12.68 14.15
CA PRO A 43 -5.63 13.89 13.74
C PRO A 43 -4.10 13.78 13.82
N ASN A 44 -3.55 13.01 14.75
CA ASN A 44 -2.11 12.76 14.85
C ASN A 44 -1.61 11.98 13.63
N ILE A 45 -2.35 10.94 13.20
CA ILE A 45 -2.01 10.17 12.00
C ILE A 45 -2.10 11.04 10.75
N GLN A 46 -3.17 11.84 10.61
CA GLN A 46 -3.28 12.78 9.50
C GLN A 46 -2.13 13.78 9.46
N GLU A 47 -1.71 14.28 10.63
CA GLU A 47 -0.57 15.20 10.73
C GLU A 47 0.75 14.52 10.36
N GLN A 48 0.95 13.25 10.74
CA GLN A 48 2.11 12.47 10.32
C GLN A 48 2.16 12.30 8.79
N ILE A 49 1.03 11.96 8.15
CA ILE A 49 0.93 11.84 6.69
C ILE A 49 1.24 13.19 6.03
N PHE A 50 0.63 14.26 6.51
CA PHE A 50 0.89 15.62 6.02
C PHE A 50 2.37 16.00 6.11
N ASN A 51 3.02 15.74 7.23
CA ASN A 51 4.43 16.06 7.42
C ASN A 51 5.34 15.29 6.45
N VAL A 52 5.05 14.01 6.22
CA VAL A 52 5.77 13.18 5.24
C VAL A 52 5.61 13.76 3.83
N TRP A 53 4.39 14.10 3.43
CA TRP A 53 4.10 14.67 2.11
C TRP A 53 4.77 16.03 1.90
N MET A 54 4.67 16.92 2.89
CA MET A 54 5.33 18.22 2.87
C MET A 54 6.84 18.10 2.77
N ALA A 55 7.45 17.12 3.44
CA ALA A 55 8.88 16.89 3.35
C ALA A 55 9.31 16.47 1.92
N GLY A 56 8.52 15.62 1.26
CA GLY A 56 8.74 15.26 -0.14
C GLY A 56 8.61 16.44 -1.09
N TYR A 57 7.57 17.27 -0.94
CA TYR A 57 7.40 18.48 -1.76
C TYR A 57 8.53 19.49 -1.55
N ARG A 58 9.02 19.66 -0.31
CA ARG A 58 10.19 20.52 -0.04
C ARG A 58 11.44 19.98 -0.74
N ALA A 59 11.71 18.68 -0.63
CA ALA A 59 12.83 18.06 -1.31
C ALA A 59 12.75 18.21 -2.84
N ARG A 60 11.54 18.15 -3.41
CA ARG A 60 11.29 18.40 -4.83
C ARG A 60 11.54 19.86 -5.21
N ALA A 61 11.07 20.81 -4.41
CA ALA A 61 11.34 22.23 -4.63
C ALA A 61 12.85 22.54 -4.57
N GLU A 62 13.58 21.90 -3.66
CA GLU A 62 15.02 22.07 -3.47
C GLU A 62 15.85 21.47 -4.62
N SER A 63 15.39 20.40 -5.27
CA SER A 63 16.10 19.83 -6.42
C SER A 63 16.10 20.76 -7.63
N GLY A 64 15.07 21.61 -7.75
CA GLY A 64 14.90 22.53 -8.87
C GLY A 64 14.59 21.83 -10.20
N GLU A 65 14.34 20.52 -10.18
CA GLU A 65 13.99 19.75 -11.38
C GLU A 65 12.57 20.10 -11.85
N PRO A 66 12.36 20.30 -13.15
CA PRO A 66 11.03 20.57 -13.68
C PRO A 66 10.14 19.34 -13.57
N VAL A 67 8.83 19.54 -13.56
CA VAL A 67 7.84 18.47 -13.61
C VAL A 67 7.49 18.20 -15.07
N THR A 68 7.55 16.92 -15.48
CA THR A 68 7.01 16.50 -16.77
C THR A 68 5.50 16.35 -16.67
N ARG A 69 4.79 17.05 -17.54
CA ARG A 69 3.33 17.01 -17.66
C ARG A 69 2.92 16.48 -19.03
N VAL A 70 1.70 15.97 -19.07
CA VAL A 70 1.06 15.48 -20.28
C VAL A 70 -0.01 16.49 -20.70
N ARG A 71 -0.01 16.89 -21.97
CA ARG A 71 -1.14 17.57 -22.61
C ARG A 71 -1.51 16.85 -23.90
N TYR A 72 -2.72 17.12 -24.39
CA TYR A 72 -3.17 16.65 -25.69
C TYR A 72 -3.26 17.84 -26.64
N ASP A 73 -2.68 17.72 -27.83
CA ASP A 73 -2.80 18.73 -28.87
C ASP A 73 -4.23 18.77 -29.46
N GLU A 74 -4.49 19.70 -30.39
CA GLU A 74 -5.79 19.85 -31.05
C GLU A 74 -6.23 18.61 -31.84
N ASN A 75 -5.31 17.69 -32.14
CA ASN A 75 -5.56 16.43 -32.83
C ASN A 75 -5.67 15.23 -31.87
N GLY A 76 -5.61 15.47 -30.56
CA GLY A 76 -5.64 14.42 -29.54
C GLY A 76 -4.33 13.64 -29.39
N LYS A 77 -3.22 14.15 -29.92
CA LYS A 77 -1.90 13.54 -29.75
C LYS A 77 -1.33 13.94 -28.38
N MET A 78 -0.81 12.96 -27.65
CA MET A 78 -0.10 13.18 -26.39
C MET A 78 1.22 13.93 -26.63
N GLU A 79 1.41 15.03 -25.92
CA GLU A 79 2.65 15.79 -25.86
C GLU A 79 3.14 15.87 -24.41
N LEU A 80 4.42 15.56 -24.21
CA LEU A 80 5.12 15.81 -22.96
C LEU A 80 5.69 17.22 -22.97
N TYR A 81 5.56 17.93 -21.85
CA TYR A 81 6.19 19.22 -21.65
C TYR A 81 6.70 19.34 -20.22
N GLU A 82 7.70 20.20 -20.04
CA GLU A 82 8.29 20.47 -18.73
C GLU A 82 7.81 21.83 -18.22
N GLU A 83 7.48 21.89 -16.94
CA GLU A 83 7.17 23.14 -16.24
C GLU A 83 7.94 23.22 -14.91
N PRO A 84 8.25 24.42 -14.40
CA PRO A 84 8.84 24.55 -13.08
C PRO A 84 7.95 23.91 -12.02
N PHE A 85 8.54 23.17 -11.09
CA PHE A 85 7.81 22.68 -9.93
C PHE A 85 7.32 23.88 -9.09
N VAL A 86 6.01 23.90 -8.81
CA VAL A 86 5.39 24.87 -7.91
C VAL A 86 5.04 24.13 -6.63
N MET A 87 5.63 24.54 -5.52
CA MET A 87 5.36 23.94 -4.23
C MET A 87 3.89 24.21 -3.83
N PRO A 88 3.11 23.16 -3.52
CA PRO A 88 1.75 23.35 -3.04
C PRO A 88 1.74 24.02 -1.66
N THR A 89 0.67 24.74 -1.38
CA THR A 89 0.38 25.30 -0.06
C THR A 89 -0.03 24.20 0.92
N GLU A 90 0.10 24.48 2.22
CA GLU A 90 -0.31 23.52 3.25
C GLU A 90 -1.80 23.14 3.14
N ASP A 91 -2.66 24.11 2.82
CA ASP A 91 -4.10 23.88 2.64
C ASP A 91 -4.38 22.97 1.43
N GLU A 92 -3.64 23.14 0.33
CA GLU A 92 -3.76 22.27 -0.85
C GLU A 92 -3.34 20.83 -0.52
N VAL A 93 -2.24 20.64 0.20
CA VAL A 93 -1.77 19.30 0.59
C VAL A 93 -2.78 18.63 1.53
N ARG A 94 -3.32 19.36 2.51
CA ARG A 94 -4.36 18.81 3.42
C ARG A 94 -5.65 18.48 2.67
N ALA A 95 -6.04 19.31 1.71
CA ALA A 95 -7.21 19.04 0.88
C ALA A 95 -7.00 17.78 0.02
N ASP A 96 -5.80 17.59 -0.54
CA ASP A 96 -5.49 16.41 -1.35
C ASP A 96 -5.48 15.13 -0.52
N ILE A 97 -4.84 15.13 0.67
CA ILE A 97 -4.89 13.99 1.60
C ILE A 97 -6.33 13.60 1.94
N ASN A 98 -7.17 14.58 2.28
CA ASN A 98 -8.59 14.31 2.58
C ASN A 98 -9.34 13.78 1.36
N SER A 99 -9.08 14.35 0.17
CA SER A 99 -9.67 13.89 -1.09
C SER A 99 -9.30 12.43 -1.37
N GLN A 100 -8.03 12.03 -1.18
CA GLN A 100 -7.59 10.65 -1.36
C GLN A 100 -8.23 9.70 -0.34
N ILE A 101 -8.37 10.10 0.93
CA ILE A 101 -9.07 9.31 1.95
C ILE A 101 -10.54 9.10 1.58
N GLU A 102 -11.25 10.16 1.17
CA GLU A 102 -12.66 10.05 0.75
C GLU A 102 -12.82 9.24 -0.54
N PHE A 103 -11.90 9.39 -1.48
CA PHE A 103 -11.85 8.54 -2.67
C PHE A 103 -11.63 7.08 -2.28
N ALA A 104 -10.67 6.78 -1.41
CA ALA A 104 -10.40 5.43 -0.94
C ALA A 104 -11.61 4.80 -0.20
N LYS A 105 -12.41 5.59 0.52
CA LYS A 105 -13.65 5.08 1.16
C LYS A 105 -14.66 4.57 0.15
N THR A 106 -14.82 5.29 -0.96
CA THR A 106 -15.85 5.04 -1.98
C THR A 106 -15.36 4.18 -3.14
N SER A 107 -14.05 4.07 -3.32
CA SER A 107 -13.46 3.23 -4.36
C SER A 107 -13.59 1.76 -3.96
N THR A 108 -14.10 0.97 -4.89
CA THR A 108 -13.77 -0.45 -4.95
C THR A 108 -12.82 -0.53 -6.14
N GLN A 109 -11.52 -0.69 -5.91
CA GLN A 109 -10.54 -0.91 -6.99
C GLN A 109 -10.75 -2.27 -7.69
N ILE A 110 -11.97 -2.79 -7.66
CA ILE A 110 -12.34 -4.08 -8.20
C ILE A 110 -13.17 -3.80 -9.46
N THR A 111 -12.52 -3.88 -10.62
CA THR A 111 -13.22 -3.92 -11.90
C THR A 111 -13.26 -5.37 -12.42
N PHE A 112 -14.34 -5.72 -13.12
CA PHE A 112 -14.59 -7.06 -13.67
C PHE A 112 -14.75 -7.02 -15.19
N ASP A 113 -14.10 -6.04 -15.80
CA ASP A 113 -14.24 -5.69 -17.20
C ASP A 113 -13.39 -6.57 -18.13
N SER A 114 -12.50 -7.40 -17.59
CA SER A 114 -11.67 -8.33 -18.36
C SER A 114 -11.59 -9.74 -17.73
N ALA A 115 -11.07 -10.70 -18.51
CA ALA A 115 -10.88 -12.09 -18.08
C ALA A 115 -9.68 -12.29 -17.13
N GLN A 116 -8.82 -11.29 -16.98
CA GLN A 116 -7.66 -11.31 -16.09
C GLN A 116 -7.56 -9.99 -15.31
N PRO A 117 -7.39 -10.03 -13.98
CA PRO A 117 -7.25 -8.83 -13.17
C PRO A 117 -5.97 -8.05 -13.52
N HIS A 118 -5.98 -6.72 -13.35
CA HIS A 118 -4.80 -5.86 -13.46
C HIS A 118 -4.51 -5.21 -12.09
N ALA A 119 -3.28 -4.70 -11.90
CA ALA A 119 -2.79 -4.16 -10.63
C ALA A 119 -3.82 -3.23 -9.97
N GLY A 120 -4.18 -3.55 -8.71
CA GLY A 120 -5.32 -2.97 -7.98
C GLY A 120 -6.42 -3.96 -7.61
N SER A 121 -6.28 -5.27 -7.91
CA SER A 121 -7.38 -6.22 -7.70
C SER A 121 -6.96 -7.61 -7.25
N VAL A 122 -7.54 -8.04 -6.12
CA VAL A 122 -7.74 -9.46 -5.83
C VAL A 122 -8.86 -9.95 -6.73
N GLY A 123 -8.53 -10.84 -7.67
CA GLY A 123 -9.56 -11.46 -8.51
C GLY A 123 -10.68 -12.07 -7.66
N ILE A 124 -11.95 -11.90 -8.06
CA ILE A 124 -13.10 -12.57 -7.39
C ILE A 124 -12.93 -14.10 -7.37
N PHE A 125 -12.15 -14.65 -8.31
CA PHE A 125 -11.79 -16.06 -8.40
C PHE A 125 -10.33 -16.33 -8.04
N TRP A 126 -9.63 -15.34 -7.48
CA TRP A 126 -8.29 -15.55 -6.94
C TRP A 126 -8.38 -16.65 -5.90
N LYS A 127 -7.49 -17.63 -6.05
CA LYS A 127 -7.38 -18.75 -5.13
C LYS A 127 -6.14 -18.54 -4.28
N MET A 128 -6.22 -19.00 -3.04
CA MET A 128 -5.03 -19.25 -2.22
C MET A 128 -4.08 -20.21 -2.97
N PRO A 129 -2.79 -20.27 -2.60
CA PRO A 129 -1.83 -21.18 -3.24
C PRO A 129 -2.23 -22.66 -3.25
N ASP A 130 -3.10 -23.07 -2.32
CA ASP A 130 -3.67 -24.42 -2.23
C ASP A 130 -4.91 -24.65 -3.13
N GLY A 131 -5.30 -23.65 -3.92
CA GLY A 131 -6.46 -23.68 -4.82
C GLY A 131 -7.80 -23.35 -4.16
N THR A 132 -7.83 -23.01 -2.86
CA THR A 132 -9.06 -22.64 -2.13
C THR A 132 -9.48 -21.19 -2.35
N ASP A 133 -10.77 -20.88 -2.16
CA ASP A 133 -11.22 -19.47 -2.17
C ASP A 133 -10.76 -18.74 -0.90
N PRO A 134 -10.34 -17.47 -0.99
CA PRO A 134 -10.05 -16.68 0.19
C PRO A 134 -11.33 -16.51 1.01
N THR A 135 -11.17 -16.65 2.33
CA THR A 135 -12.20 -16.37 3.33
C THR A 135 -12.63 -14.90 3.28
N THR A 136 -13.80 -14.58 3.84
CA THR A 136 -14.26 -13.19 3.97
C THR A 136 -13.23 -12.31 4.69
N LYS A 137 -12.56 -12.85 5.72
CA LYS A 137 -11.49 -12.14 6.44
C LYS A 137 -10.31 -11.83 5.52
N GLN A 138 -9.82 -12.81 4.76
CA GLN A 138 -8.74 -12.58 3.80
C GLN A 138 -9.11 -11.53 2.74
N LYS A 139 -10.32 -11.60 2.18
CA LYS A 139 -10.80 -10.58 1.23
C LYS A 139 -10.86 -9.18 1.85
N SER A 140 -11.25 -9.09 3.12
CA SER A 140 -11.28 -7.83 3.88
C SER A 140 -9.88 -7.23 4.07
N ILE A 141 -8.93 -8.06 4.51
CA ILE A 141 -7.52 -7.67 4.66
C ILE A 141 -6.96 -7.16 3.33
N MET A 142 -7.18 -7.91 2.26
CA MET A 142 -6.67 -7.53 0.95
C MET A 142 -7.31 -6.24 0.43
N LEU A 143 -8.62 -6.04 0.62
CA LEU A 143 -9.26 -4.78 0.25
C LEU A 143 -8.70 -3.60 1.04
N ALA A 144 -8.40 -3.78 2.33
CA ALA A 144 -7.76 -2.76 3.15
C ALA A 144 -6.33 -2.45 2.68
N HIS A 145 -5.58 -3.45 2.23
CA HIS A 145 -4.27 -3.30 1.60
C HIS A 145 -4.37 -2.38 0.36
N GLU A 146 -5.23 -2.71 -0.61
CA GLU A 146 -5.41 -1.94 -1.84
C GLU A 146 -5.88 -0.50 -1.57
N LYS A 147 -6.85 -0.33 -0.66
CA LYS A 147 -7.28 1.01 -0.21
C LYS A 147 -6.16 1.78 0.48
N GLY A 148 -5.25 1.07 1.15
CA GLY A 148 -4.06 1.65 1.73
C GLY A 148 -3.15 2.27 0.68
N HIS A 149 -2.97 1.62 -0.47
CA HIS A 149 -2.21 2.18 -1.60
C HIS A 149 -2.79 3.50 -2.08
N LEU A 150 -4.13 3.61 -2.16
CA LEU A 150 -4.80 4.85 -2.54
C LEU A 150 -4.57 6.02 -1.58
N VAL A 151 -4.26 5.76 -0.32
CA VAL A 151 -3.99 6.83 0.67
C VAL A 151 -2.48 7.11 0.78
N ARG A 152 -1.64 6.19 0.30
CA ARG A 152 -0.18 6.24 0.37
C ARG A 152 0.48 6.50 -0.99
N GLN A 153 -0.24 7.06 -1.96
CA GLN A 153 0.37 7.49 -3.21
C GLN A 153 1.24 8.72 -2.96
N PHE A 154 2.53 8.48 -2.69
CA PHE A 154 3.47 9.55 -2.46
C PHE A 154 3.69 10.33 -3.78
N PRO A 155 3.38 11.63 -3.82
CA PRO A 155 3.15 12.36 -5.08
C PRO A 155 4.38 12.53 -5.99
N GLU A 156 5.58 12.07 -5.58
CA GLU A 156 6.85 12.36 -6.26
C GLU A 156 7.85 11.19 -6.22
N ASP A 157 7.39 9.96 -6.03
CA ASP A 157 8.27 8.78 -5.90
C ASP A 157 8.61 8.10 -7.23
N GLN A 158 9.06 8.90 -8.21
CA GLN A 158 9.75 8.35 -9.38
C GLN A 158 11.09 7.74 -8.94
N GLU A 159 11.62 6.79 -9.71
CA GLU A 159 12.79 5.96 -9.39
C GLU A 159 13.91 6.72 -8.63
N GLY A 160 14.07 6.42 -7.34
CA GLY A 160 15.11 7.03 -6.49
C GLY A 160 14.73 8.34 -5.80
N GLY A 161 13.43 8.64 -5.72
CA GLY A 161 12.84 9.83 -5.08
C GLY A 161 13.15 9.99 -3.59
N TYR A 162 12.67 11.10 -3.02
CA TYR A 162 12.86 11.45 -1.60
C TYR A 162 12.42 10.32 -0.67
N TYR A 163 11.25 9.74 -0.94
CA TYR A 163 10.66 8.73 -0.08
C TYR A 163 11.49 7.44 -0.10
N ARG A 164 11.96 6.99 -1.26
CA ARG A 164 12.87 5.83 -1.33
C ARG A 164 14.13 6.08 -0.50
N LYS A 165 14.73 7.27 -0.61
CA LYS A 165 15.94 7.64 0.18
C LYS A 165 15.69 7.72 1.69
N VAL A 166 14.47 8.02 2.12
CA VAL A 166 14.11 8.10 3.55
C VAL A 166 13.76 6.71 4.07
N PHE A 167 12.83 6.02 3.42
CA PHE A 167 12.29 4.76 3.91
C PHE A 167 13.21 3.57 3.66
N ALA A 168 13.93 3.51 2.53
CA ALA A 168 14.84 2.39 2.27
C ALA A 168 15.97 2.28 3.32
N LYS A 169 16.29 3.38 4.03
CA LYS A 169 17.25 3.33 5.16
C LYS A 169 16.77 2.50 6.34
N ALA A 170 15.46 2.28 6.47
CA ALA A 170 14.89 1.44 7.51
C ALA A 170 14.96 -0.06 7.16
N PHE A 171 15.40 -0.42 5.94
CA PHE A 171 15.37 -1.78 5.46
C PHE A 171 16.74 -2.20 4.91
N ASP A 172 17.33 -3.26 5.47
CA ASP A 172 18.55 -3.87 4.93
C ASP A 172 18.17 -5.01 3.98
N VAL A 173 18.05 -4.69 2.69
CA VAL A 173 17.70 -5.67 1.65
C VAL A 173 18.74 -6.79 1.53
N THR A 174 19.97 -6.60 2.03
CA THR A 174 21.00 -7.65 2.02
C THR A 174 20.70 -8.79 2.99
N GLN A 175 19.76 -8.58 3.93
CA GLN A 175 19.26 -9.63 4.82
C GLN A 175 18.15 -10.49 4.17
N ALA A 176 17.60 -10.06 3.03
CA ALA A 176 16.60 -10.83 2.30
C ALA A 176 17.27 -12.05 1.64
N ASN A 177 16.85 -13.25 2.04
CA ASN A 177 17.35 -14.49 1.47
C ASN A 177 16.39 -14.96 0.37
N TYR A 178 16.78 -14.75 -0.88
CA TYR A 178 16.08 -15.30 -2.04
C TYR A 178 16.69 -16.65 -2.41
N THR A 179 15.84 -17.67 -2.54
CA THR A 179 16.23 -18.97 -3.08
C THR A 179 16.15 -18.95 -4.60
N ASN A 180 16.81 -19.91 -5.25
CA ASN A 180 16.64 -20.08 -6.71
C ASN A 180 15.18 -20.38 -7.07
N GLU A 181 14.43 -21.07 -6.20
CA GLU A 181 13.03 -21.39 -6.41
C GLU A 181 12.15 -20.13 -6.42
N ASP A 182 12.45 -19.16 -5.54
CA ASP A 182 11.73 -17.88 -5.51
C ASP A 182 11.92 -17.11 -6.83
N ILE A 183 13.14 -17.08 -7.34
CA ILE A 183 13.49 -16.35 -8.56
C ILE A 183 12.94 -17.05 -9.81
N GLU A 184 12.99 -18.38 -9.86
CA GLU A 184 12.36 -19.16 -10.94
C GLU A 184 10.84 -18.99 -10.95
N THR A 185 10.21 -18.90 -9.77
CA THR A 185 8.77 -18.63 -9.63
C THR A 185 8.42 -17.24 -10.15
N GLU A 186 9.20 -16.22 -9.77
CA GLU A 186 8.98 -14.85 -10.24
C GLU A 186 9.15 -14.73 -11.75
N ILE A 187 10.17 -15.38 -12.33
CA ILE A 187 10.33 -15.47 -13.79
C ILE A 187 9.10 -16.10 -14.45
N ALA A 188 8.56 -17.17 -13.88
CA ALA A 188 7.38 -17.84 -14.41
C ALA A 188 6.13 -16.94 -14.37
N LEU A 189 5.93 -16.19 -13.28
CA LEU A 189 4.82 -15.25 -13.12
C LEU A 189 4.92 -14.09 -14.11
N LEU A 190 6.11 -13.48 -14.24
CA LEU A 190 6.35 -12.39 -15.19
C LEU A 190 6.10 -12.83 -16.64
N ARG A 191 6.51 -14.06 -17.01
CA ARG A 191 6.22 -14.66 -18.32
C ARG A 191 4.73 -14.86 -18.55
N GLN A 192 4.00 -15.33 -17.55
CA GLN A 192 2.55 -15.53 -17.63
C GLN A 192 1.80 -14.20 -17.80
N ALA A 193 2.23 -13.14 -17.13
CA ALA A 193 1.66 -11.81 -17.28
C ALA A 193 1.91 -11.20 -18.68
N GLN A 194 3.02 -11.57 -19.34
CA GLN A 194 3.40 -11.04 -20.65
C GLN A 194 2.76 -11.74 -21.86
N GLU A 195 1.95 -12.79 -21.70
CA GLU A 195 1.18 -13.35 -22.84
C GLU A 195 0.18 -12.34 -23.48
N THR A 196 0.15 -11.08 -22.99
CA THR A 196 -0.72 -10.01 -23.47
C THR A 196 -0.06 -8.78 -24.11
N GLU A 197 1.25 -8.50 -24.00
CA GLU A 197 1.85 -7.29 -24.63
C GLU A 197 3.32 -7.41 -25.13
N THR A 198 3.48 -7.04 -26.42
CA THR A 198 4.62 -6.65 -27.30
C THR A 198 6.10 -7.04 -27.09
N GLU A 199 6.77 -7.14 -28.25
CA GLU A 199 8.15 -7.55 -28.61
C GLU A 199 9.32 -6.76 -27.96
N GLU A 200 9.52 -6.86 -26.64
CA GLU A 200 10.86 -6.69 -26.07
C GLU A 200 11.65 -8.00 -26.18
N THR A 201 12.96 -7.94 -26.44
CA THR A 201 13.80 -9.13 -26.54
C THR A 201 13.86 -9.85 -25.20
N GLU A 202 13.17 -10.99 -25.12
CA GLU A 202 12.89 -11.78 -23.91
C GLU A 202 14.12 -12.16 -23.05
N GLU A 203 15.33 -12.21 -23.62
CA GLU A 203 16.49 -12.79 -22.91
C GLU A 203 17.03 -11.93 -21.75
N ASP A 204 17.06 -10.60 -21.87
CA ASP A 204 17.63 -9.75 -20.81
C ASP A 204 16.64 -9.53 -19.66
N ARG A 205 15.34 -9.34 -19.96
CA ARG A 205 14.30 -9.03 -18.97
C ARG A 205 14.07 -10.15 -17.94
N TYR A 206 14.29 -11.40 -18.33
CA TYR A 206 14.13 -12.59 -17.49
C TYR A 206 15.45 -13.16 -16.97
N SER A 207 16.55 -12.43 -17.10
CA SER A 207 17.81 -12.84 -16.49
C SER A 207 17.68 -12.87 -14.96
N TYR A 208 18.37 -13.82 -14.33
CA TYR A 208 18.37 -13.98 -12.88
C TYR A 208 18.71 -12.68 -12.15
N ASP A 209 19.75 -11.97 -12.62
CA ASP A 209 20.22 -10.73 -12.01
C ASP A 209 19.17 -9.61 -12.11
N ASN A 210 18.48 -9.48 -13.25
CA ASN A 210 17.44 -8.47 -13.41
C ASN A 210 16.20 -8.78 -12.57
N VAL A 211 15.81 -10.06 -12.46
CA VAL A 211 14.67 -10.46 -11.62
C VAL A 211 15.00 -10.23 -10.15
N LEU A 212 16.19 -10.64 -9.71
CA LEU A 212 16.66 -10.38 -8.35
C LEU A 212 16.69 -8.88 -8.05
N GLN A 213 17.20 -8.06 -8.97
CA GLN A 213 17.20 -6.61 -8.84
C GLN A 213 15.76 -6.07 -8.72
N ASN A 214 14.83 -6.50 -9.58
CA ASN A 214 13.44 -6.07 -9.53
C ASN A 214 12.76 -6.43 -8.19
N MET A 215 13.01 -7.64 -7.67
CA MET A 215 12.48 -8.07 -6.36
C MET A 215 13.04 -7.19 -5.23
N GLN A 216 14.35 -6.87 -5.27
CA GLN A 216 14.98 -5.98 -4.30
C GLN A 216 14.43 -4.56 -4.39
N GLU A 217 14.29 -4.02 -5.61
CA GLU A 217 13.73 -2.68 -5.84
C GLU A 217 12.28 -2.58 -5.37
N TYR A 218 11.48 -3.64 -5.58
CA TYR A 218 10.12 -3.73 -5.06
C TYR A 218 10.08 -3.68 -3.52
N LEU A 219 11.02 -4.35 -2.84
CA LEU A 219 11.11 -4.26 -1.39
C LEU A 219 11.47 -2.85 -0.91
N GLU A 220 12.25 -2.11 -1.69
CA GLU A 220 12.65 -0.73 -1.36
C GLU A 220 11.63 0.33 -1.75
N ARG A 221 10.52 -0.04 -2.40
CA ARG A 221 9.46 0.92 -2.75
C ARG A 221 8.86 1.54 -1.47
N PRO A 222 8.81 2.87 -1.36
CA PRO A 222 8.16 3.59 -0.28
C PRO A 222 6.76 3.16 0.09
N GLU A 223 5.86 2.97 -0.88
CA GLU A 223 4.48 2.61 -0.56
C GLU A 223 4.42 1.25 0.14
N GLU A 224 5.24 0.33 -0.36
CA GLU A 224 5.44 -1.02 0.12
C GLU A 224 6.11 -1.07 1.50
N LEU A 225 7.16 -0.26 1.72
CA LEU A 225 7.83 -0.15 3.01
C LEU A 225 6.90 0.42 4.08
N VAL A 226 6.21 1.52 3.79
CA VAL A 226 5.27 2.14 4.74
C VAL A 226 4.11 1.19 5.04
N GLU A 227 3.65 0.43 4.04
CA GLU A 227 2.67 -0.61 4.27
C GLU A 227 3.16 -1.70 5.21
N ARG A 228 4.32 -2.31 4.95
CA ARG A 228 4.88 -3.38 5.78
C ARG A 228 5.11 -2.90 7.21
N MET A 229 5.58 -1.67 7.38
CA MET A 229 5.70 -1.06 8.71
C MET A 229 4.33 -0.90 9.39
N GLY A 230 3.29 -0.51 8.66
CA GLY A 230 1.91 -0.49 9.16
C GLY A 230 1.39 -1.88 9.55
N GLN A 231 1.70 -2.90 8.77
CA GLN A 231 1.37 -4.30 9.08
C GLN A 231 2.10 -4.80 10.33
N LEU A 232 3.38 -4.45 10.50
CA LEU A 232 4.15 -4.77 11.69
C LEU A 232 3.57 -4.11 12.94
N LYS A 233 3.14 -2.84 12.86
CA LYS A 233 2.43 -2.17 13.96
C LYS A 233 1.17 -2.94 14.37
N ASN A 234 0.39 -3.41 13.39
CA ASN A 234 -0.77 -4.26 13.66
C ASN A 234 -0.39 -5.58 14.32
N TYR A 235 0.63 -6.26 13.80
CA TYR A 235 1.08 -7.55 14.30
C TYR A 235 1.58 -7.47 15.75
N PHE A 236 2.28 -6.39 16.10
CA PHE A 236 2.78 -6.16 17.45
C PHE A 236 1.79 -5.45 18.38
N GLY A 237 0.58 -5.13 17.90
CA GLY A 237 -0.47 -4.51 18.70
C GLY A 237 -0.14 -3.09 19.15
N PHE A 238 0.57 -2.33 18.30
CA PHE A 238 0.92 -0.94 18.57
C PHE A 238 -0.36 -0.09 18.67
N THR A 239 -0.33 0.88 19.57
CA THR A 239 -1.34 1.94 19.62
C THR A 239 -1.16 2.91 18.45
N GLU A 240 -2.20 3.67 18.13
CA GLU A 240 -2.32 4.42 16.87
C GLU A 240 -1.08 5.26 16.49
N ASP A 241 -0.53 6.02 17.44
CA ASP A 241 0.61 6.92 17.26
C ASP A 241 1.93 6.39 17.86
N GLU A 242 1.97 5.12 18.27
CA GLU A 242 3.18 4.50 18.83
C GLU A 242 4.30 4.38 17.79
N GLU A 243 5.52 4.76 18.18
CA GLU A 243 6.69 4.73 17.31
C GLU A 243 7.49 3.44 17.47
N PHE A 244 8.06 2.95 16.37
CA PHE A 244 9.05 1.88 16.45
C PHE A 244 10.28 2.36 17.22
N THR A 245 10.74 1.53 18.15
CA THR A 245 12.04 1.73 18.79
C THR A 245 13.14 1.17 17.90
N GLN A 246 14.40 1.49 18.20
CA GLN A 246 15.54 0.90 17.48
C GLN A 246 15.63 -0.63 17.62
N GLU A 247 15.02 -1.21 18.66
CA GLU A 247 15.03 -2.66 18.91
C GLU A 247 13.98 -3.42 18.09
N HIS A 248 12.89 -2.76 17.70
CA HIS A 248 11.88 -3.32 16.81
C HIS A 248 12.40 -3.43 15.38
#